data_AF-A0A067SL81-F1
#
_entry.id   AF-A0A067SL81-F1
#
_cell.length_a   1.000
_cell.length_b   1.000
_cell.length_c   1.000
_cell.angle_alpha   90.00
_cell.angle_beta   90.00
_cell.angle_gamma   90.00
#
_symmetry.space_group_name_H-M   'P 1'
#
loop_
_entity.id
_entity.type
_entity.pdbx_description
1 polymer ?
#
loop_
_entity_poly.entity_id
_entity_poly.type
_entity_poly.pdbx_seq_one_letter_code
_entity_poly.pdbx_strand_id
1 'polypeptide(L)'
;MFKFTQNHPLHDSHASHYIVNHQKRIPNFVGATLPRCDLGDRNYYCSTMLTLFKPWRKGHDLKPNESESWDECFNSHNFTSQQEKLMKNFNIKYECLDARDDYRAQLKKGANKFFIGSWELLQEEDAEEISSGNIVPDPNIEYDDLPYDPNANGKNHILHLKNLSMVRMIMENLGWTNPQKTTPINGPNIFKPDLILSGPQW
;
A
#
# COMPACT_ATOMS: atom_id res chain seq x y z
N MET A 1 -13.88 -23.87 18.71
CA MET A 1 -14.05 -22.56 19.39
C MET A 1 -13.19 -22.59 20.63
N PHE A 2 -12.33 -21.58 20.82
CA PHE A 2 -11.32 -21.50 21.87
C PHE A 2 -11.74 -20.41 22.86
N LYS A 3 -12.14 -20.80 24.08
CA LYS A 3 -12.55 -19.87 25.13
C LYS A 3 -11.34 -19.22 25.79
N PHE A 4 -11.54 -18.03 26.38
CA PHE A 4 -10.51 -17.42 27.23
C PHE A 4 -10.27 -18.24 28.50
N THR A 5 -9.28 -17.88 29.30
CA THR A 5 -9.07 -18.48 30.63
C THR A 5 -10.13 -17.99 31.60
N GLN A 6 -10.42 -18.78 32.64
CA GLN A 6 -11.51 -18.52 33.59
C GLN A 6 -11.39 -17.17 34.32
N ASN A 7 -10.18 -16.65 34.46
CA ASN A 7 -9.90 -15.36 35.09
C ASN A 7 -10.01 -14.16 34.13
N HIS A 8 -10.28 -14.39 32.84
CA HIS A 8 -10.34 -13.32 31.85
C HIS A 8 -11.72 -12.62 31.89
N PRO A 9 -11.79 -11.27 31.90
CA PRO A 9 -13.06 -10.54 31.98
C PRO A 9 -14.11 -10.91 30.92
N LEU A 10 -13.64 -11.40 29.77
CA LEU A 10 -14.49 -11.80 28.64
C LEU A 10 -14.71 -13.31 28.53
N HIS A 11 -14.36 -14.10 29.55
CA HIS A 11 -14.47 -15.56 29.53
C HIS A 11 -15.88 -16.06 29.16
N ASP A 12 -16.91 -15.45 29.75
CA ASP A 12 -18.29 -15.91 29.58
C ASP A 12 -18.96 -15.32 28.33
N SER A 13 -18.42 -14.23 27.78
CA SER A 13 -19.05 -13.48 26.68
C SER A 13 -18.36 -13.67 25.33
N HIS A 14 -17.05 -13.98 25.29
CA HIS A 14 -16.28 -14.03 24.05
C HIS A 14 -15.48 -15.34 23.92
N ALA A 15 -15.24 -15.74 22.68
CA ALA A 15 -14.35 -16.85 22.36
C ALA A 15 -13.74 -16.65 20.97
N SER A 16 -12.54 -17.15 20.78
CA SER A 16 -11.86 -17.16 19.48
C SER A 16 -12.37 -18.32 18.64
N HIS A 17 -12.73 -18.06 17.39
CA HIS A 17 -13.11 -19.11 16.44
C HIS A 17 -12.07 -19.24 15.34
N TYR A 18 -11.51 -20.44 15.17
CA TYR A 18 -10.65 -20.72 14.05
C TYR A 18 -11.52 -20.98 12.81
N ILE A 19 -11.42 -20.09 11.83
CA ILE A 19 -12.15 -20.20 10.58
C ILE A 19 -11.37 -21.13 9.68
N VAL A 20 -11.88 -22.34 9.40
CA VAL A 20 -11.15 -23.36 8.63
C VAL A 20 -10.94 -22.96 7.16
N ASN A 21 -11.85 -22.18 6.57
CA ASN A 21 -11.77 -21.78 5.15
C ASN A 21 -11.34 -20.31 5.00
N HIS A 22 -10.07 -20.04 5.31
CA HIS A 22 -9.46 -18.71 5.33
C HIS A 22 -8.74 -18.34 4.03
N GLN A 23 -8.82 -19.17 2.99
CA GLN A 23 -8.11 -18.95 1.70
C GLN A 23 -8.48 -17.63 1.01
N LYS A 24 -9.65 -17.05 1.32
CA LYS A 24 -10.12 -15.77 0.77
C LYS A 24 -9.88 -14.57 1.70
N ARG A 25 -9.20 -14.76 2.83
CA ARG A 25 -8.95 -13.70 3.81
C ARG A 25 -7.47 -13.39 3.86
N ILE A 26 -7.14 -12.10 3.69
CA ILE A 26 -5.77 -11.61 3.72
C ILE A 26 -5.60 -10.82 5.03
N PRO A 27 -4.61 -11.17 5.87
CA PRO A 27 -4.26 -10.35 7.03
C PRO A 27 -3.89 -8.93 6.58
N ASN A 28 -4.55 -7.94 7.17
CA ASN A 28 -4.19 -6.53 6.97
C ASN A 28 -3.43 -6.04 8.20
N PHE A 29 -2.16 -5.66 8.01
CA PHE A 29 -1.35 -5.07 9.07
C PHE A 29 -1.64 -3.57 9.15
N VAL A 30 -2.20 -3.14 10.29
CA VAL A 30 -2.50 -1.72 10.53
C VAL A 30 -1.33 -1.09 11.29
N GLY A 31 -0.79 0.00 10.78
CA GLY A 31 0.33 0.74 11.38
C GLY A 31 1.63 0.64 10.59
N ALA A 32 2.76 0.58 11.30
CA ALA A 32 4.09 0.51 10.71
C ALA A 32 4.27 -0.73 9.83
N THR A 33 5.06 -0.59 8.76
CA THR A 33 5.31 -1.68 7.82
C THR A 33 6.18 -2.76 8.44
N LEU A 34 5.91 -4.03 8.11
CA LEU A 34 6.72 -5.15 8.59
C LEU A 34 8.18 -5.00 8.17
N PRO A 35 9.18 -5.31 9.01
CA PRO A 35 10.59 -5.13 8.67
C PRO A 35 10.99 -5.98 7.46
N ARG A 36 11.88 -5.43 6.61
CA ARG A 36 12.48 -6.17 5.49
C ARG A 36 13.56 -7.13 5.97
N CYS A 37 13.76 -8.22 5.26
CA CYS A 37 14.68 -9.28 5.71
C CYS A 37 16.14 -9.01 5.38
N ASP A 38 16.40 -8.14 4.41
CA ASP A 38 17.68 -7.89 3.75
C ASP A 38 18.36 -6.57 4.17
N LEU A 39 17.60 -5.61 4.69
CA LEU A 39 18.11 -4.31 5.14
C LEU A 39 17.52 -3.92 6.50
N GLY A 40 18.28 -3.14 7.28
CA GLY A 40 17.82 -2.60 8.57
C GLY A 40 18.25 -3.45 9.77
N ASP A 41 17.49 -3.35 10.86
CA ASP A 41 17.81 -4.04 12.11
C ASP A 41 17.36 -5.51 12.07
N ARG A 42 18.35 -6.41 12.01
CA ARG A 42 18.15 -7.86 12.02
C ARG A 42 17.45 -8.35 13.30
N ASN A 43 17.79 -7.81 14.47
CA ASN A 43 17.15 -8.23 15.72
C ASN A 43 15.68 -7.81 15.75
N TYR A 44 15.36 -6.64 15.20
CA TYR A 44 13.98 -6.20 15.03
C TYR A 44 13.20 -7.09 14.06
N TYR A 45 13.81 -7.48 12.94
CA TYR A 45 13.23 -8.46 12.01
C TYR A 45 12.94 -9.81 12.72
N CYS A 46 13.95 -10.37 13.39
CA CYS A 46 13.84 -11.65 14.08
C CYS A 46 12.77 -11.65 15.17
N SER A 47 12.76 -10.63 16.04
CA SER A 47 11.74 -10.47 17.08
C SER A 47 10.34 -10.34 16.50
N THR A 48 10.18 -9.61 15.38
CA THR A 48 8.88 -9.46 14.71
C THR A 48 8.39 -10.79 14.14
N MET A 49 9.24 -11.54 13.44
CA MET A 49 8.85 -12.83 12.87
C MET A 49 8.55 -13.88 13.95
N LEU A 50 9.31 -13.90 15.04
CA LEU A 50 9.01 -14.73 16.21
C LEU A 50 7.65 -14.37 16.81
N THR A 51 7.36 -13.08 16.96
CA THR A 51 6.07 -12.61 17.50
C THR A 51 4.88 -13.05 16.64
N LEU A 52 5.04 -13.13 15.32
CA LEU A 52 3.99 -13.54 14.40
C LEU A 52 3.80 -15.05 14.32
N PHE A 53 4.88 -15.83 14.38
CA PHE A 53 4.85 -17.24 13.99
C PHE A 53 5.16 -18.24 15.11
N LYS A 54 5.84 -17.82 16.17
CA LYS A 54 6.07 -18.65 17.36
C LYS A 54 4.92 -18.42 18.33
N PRO A 55 4.23 -19.44 18.86
CA PRO A 55 3.21 -19.24 19.89
C PRO A 55 3.80 -18.64 21.18
N TRP A 56 3.16 -17.60 21.73
CA TRP A 56 3.62 -16.94 22.96
C TRP A 56 2.45 -16.37 23.78
N ARG A 57 2.68 -16.18 25.07
CA ARG A 57 1.82 -15.45 26.01
C ARG A 57 2.57 -14.34 26.75
N LYS A 58 3.88 -14.51 26.95
CA LYS A 58 4.79 -13.53 27.54
C LYS A 58 6.01 -13.37 26.63
N GLY A 59 6.72 -12.24 26.73
CA GLY A 59 7.93 -12.00 25.95
C GLY A 59 9.01 -13.07 26.15
N HIS A 60 9.09 -13.64 27.36
CA HIS A 60 10.02 -14.72 27.69
C HIS A 60 9.77 -16.01 26.91
N ASP A 61 8.54 -16.26 26.44
CA ASP A 61 8.24 -17.40 25.56
C ASP A 61 8.92 -17.23 24.20
N LEU A 62 9.12 -15.99 23.75
CA LEU A 62 9.82 -15.68 22.51
C LEU A 62 11.33 -15.73 22.71
N LYS A 63 11.83 -15.13 23.80
CA LYS A 63 13.24 -15.01 24.16
C LYS A 63 13.48 -15.53 25.58
N PRO A 64 13.87 -16.81 25.74
CA PRO A 64 14.08 -17.40 27.06
C PRO A 64 15.25 -16.71 27.78
N ASN A 65 16.44 -16.69 27.19
CA ASN A 65 17.60 -16.15 27.89
C ASN A 65 17.78 -14.66 27.57
N GLU A 66 18.05 -13.83 28.58
CA GLU A 66 18.38 -12.41 28.36
C GLU A 66 19.69 -12.23 27.60
N SER A 67 20.63 -13.15 27.77
CA SER A 67 21.93 -13.16 27.08
C SER A 67 21.88 -13.56 25.61
N GLU A 68 20.86 -14.32 25.20
CA GLU A 68 20.70 -14.70 23.79
C GLU A 68 20.26 -13.50 22.94
N SER A 69 20.68 -13.45 21.69
CA SER A 69 20.21 -12.50 20.70
C SER A 69 18.87 -12.94 20.09
N TRP A 70 18.14 -11.99 19.48
CA TRP A 70 16.91 -12.34 18.77
C TRP A 70 17.18 -13.20 17.53
N ASP A 71 18.36 -13.03 16.91
CA ASP A 71 18.78 -13.84 15.77
C ASP A 71 19.00 -15.31 16.16
N GLU A 72 19.64 -15.58 17.30
CA GLU A 72 19.81 -16.95 17.82
C GLU A 72 18.46 -17.60 18.16
N CYS A 73 17.56 -16.86 18.82
CA CYS A 73 16.20 -17.32 19.09
C CYS A 73 15.40 -17.58 17.80
N PHE A 74 15.64 -16.81 16.74
CA PHE A 74 15.01 -16.99 15.44
C PHE A 74 15.53 -18.25 14.75
N ASN A 75 16.86 -18.42 14.69
CA ASN A 75 17.49 -19.56 14.03
C ASN A 75 17.24 -20.89 14.75
N SER A 76 16.99 -20.86 16.08
CA SER A 76 16.63 -22.05 16.85
C SER A 76 15.16 -22.44 16.72
N HIS A 77 14.29 -21.54 16.25
CA HIS A 77 12.88 -21.84 16.05
C HIS A 77 12.62 -22.52 14.70
N ASN A 78 11.94 -23.66 14.72
CA ASN A 78 11.57 -24.38 13.52
C ASN A 78 10.30 -23.79 12.90
N PHE A 79 10.48 -22.95 11.89
CA PHE A 79 9.36 -22.45 11.08
C PHE A 79 8.85 -23.53 10.12
N THR A 80 7.54 -23.55 9.91
CA THR A 80 6.93 -24.38 8.87
C THR A 80 7.19 -23.78 7.49
N SER A 81 7.19 -24.60 6.44
CA SER A 81 7.38 -24.13 5.06
C SER A 81 6.33 -23.08 4.62
N GLN A 82 5.12 -23.14 5.19
CA GLN A 82 4.11 -22.11 4.96
C GLN A 82 4.51 -20.77 5.59
N GLN A 83 5.05 -20.77 6.81
CA GLN A 83 5.50 -19.56 7.49
C GLN A 83 6.70 -18.95 6.78
N GLU A 84 7.66 -19.76 6.34
CA GLU A 84 8.80 -19.30 5.52
C GLU A 84 8.34 -18.64 4.21
N LYS A 85 7.36 -19.26 3.53
CA LYS A 85 6.77 -18.67 2.33
C LYS A 85 6.10 -17.33 2.62
N LEU A 86 5.41 -17.19 3.76
CA LEU A 86 4.81 -15.92 4.18
C LEU A 86 5.88 -14.86 4.49
N MET A 87 6.95 -15.23 5.20
CA MET A 87 8.09 -14.35 5.47
C MET A 87 8.71 -13.83 4.18
N LYS A 88 8.92 -14.70 3.18
CA LYS A 88 9.39 -14.30 1.86
C LYS A 88 8.41 -13.34 1.17
N ASN A 89 7.11 -13.62 1.24
CA ASN A 89 6.09 -12.76 0.64
C ASN A 89 6.03 -11.36 1.26
N PHE A 90 6.36 -11.22 2.55
CA PHE A 90 6.44 -9.90 3.18
C PHE A 90 7.50 -9.00 2.54
N ASN A 91 8.55 -9.59 1.96
CA ASN A 91 9.61 -8.85 1.28
C ASN A 91 9.20 -8.31 -0.10
N ILE A 92 8.19 -8.91 -0.75
CA ILE A 92 7.75 -8.54 -2.11
C ILE A 92 7.37 -7.06 -2.19
N LYS A 93 6.74 -6.51 -1.15
CA LYS A 93 6.40 -5.08 -1.11
C LYS A 93 7.65 -4.22 -1.29
N TYR A 94 8.75 -4.56 -0.62
CA TYR A 94 10.00 -3.83 -0.69
C TYR A 94 10.68 -4.02 -2.03
N GLU A 95 10.68 -5.23 -2.59
CA GLU A 95 11.20 -5.50 -3.93
C GLU A 95 10.49 -4.65 -4.99
N CYS A 96 9.16 -4.48 -4.89
CA CYS A 96 8.41 -3.60 -5.79
C CYS A 96 8.74 -2.11 -5.59
N LEU A 97 8.95 -1.67 -4.35
CA LEU A 97 9.33 -0.29 -4.05
C LEU A 97 10.74 0.01 -4.58
N ASP A 98 11.70 -0.88 -4.31
CA ASP A 98 13.08 -0.78 -4.80
C ASP A 98 13.10 -0.76 -6.33
N ALA A 99 12.37 -1.66 -7.00
CA ALA A 99 12.29 -1.68 -8.48
C ALA A 99 11.69 -0.38 -9.06
N ARG A 100 10.67 0.18 -8.41
CA ARG A 100 10.08 1.47 -8.81
C ARG A 100 11.10 2.60 -8.66
N ASP A 101 11.81 2.64 -7.54
CA ASP A 101 12.74 3.72 -7.23
C ASP A 101 14.04 3.60 -8.06
N ASP A 102 14.48 2.39 -8.38
CA ASP A 102 15.54 2.12 -9.36
C ASP A 102 15.16 2.59 -10.76
N TYR A 103 13.93 2.29 -11.21
CA TYR A 103 13.42 2.76 -12.50
C TYR A 103 13.39 4.29 -12.57
N ARG A 104 12.89 4.94 -11.51
CA ARG A 104 12.91 6.41 -11.35
C ARG A 104 14.33 6.96 -11.41
N ALA A 105 15.27 6.35 -10.70
CA ALA A 105 16.67 6.77 -10.70
C ALA A 105 17.31 6.63 -12.09
N GLN A 106 16.97 5.57 -12.84
CA GLN A 106 17.43 5.38 -14.22
C GLN A 106 16.85 6.44 -15.17
N LEU A 107 15.56 6.77 -15.04
CA LEU A 107 14.95 7.87 -15.80
C LEU A 107 15.64 9.20 -15.52
N LYS A 108 15.95 9.52 -14.26
CA LYS A 108 16.68 10.76 -13.91
C LYS A 108 18.09 10.80 -14.48
N LYS A 109 18.77 9.65 -14.61
CA LYS A 109 20.13 9.55 -15.15
C LYS A 109 20.19 9.59 -16.68
N GLY A 110 19.14 9.11 -17.36
CA GLY A 110 19.16 8.90 -18.82
C GLY A 110 18.18 9.75 -19.64
N ALA A 111 17.18 10.41 -19.03
CA ALA A 111 16.13 11.10 -19.76
C ALA A 111 16.37 12.61 -19.91
N ASN A 112 16.10 13.09 -21.13
CA ASN A 112 15.76 14.48 -21.38
C ASN A 112 14.46 14.78 -20.62
N LYS A 113 14.41 15.86 -19.82
CA LYS A 113 13.33 16.24 -18.86
C LYS A 113 11.90 16.33 -19.46
N PHE A 114 11.78 16.10 -20.78
CA PHE A 114 10.61 16.20 -21.63
C PHE A 114 9.68 14.97 -21.65
N PHE A 115 10.16 13.77 -21.30
CA PHE A 115 9.36 12.52 -21.34
C PHE A 115 8.93 12.01 -19.96
N ILE A 116 9.31 12.70 -18.89
CA ILE A 116 8.88 12.38 -17.53
C ILE A 116 7.43 12.83 -17.39
N GLY A 117 6.53 11.89 -17.08
CA GLY A 117 5.10 12.17 -16.97
C GLY A 117 4.82 13.24 -15.90
N SER A 118 3.78 14.05 -16.11
CA SER A 118 3.40 15.16 -15.23
C SER A 118 3.16 14.77 -13.75
N TRP A 119 2.92 13.50 -13.44
CA TRP A 119 2.77 12.99 -12.07
C TRP A 119 4.11 12.75 -11.34
N GLU A 120 5.23 12.83 -12.05
CA GLU A 120 6.57 12.44 -11.56
C GLU A 120 7.47 13.65 -11.26
N LEU A 121 7.15 14.84 -11.79
CA LEU A 121 7.82 16.10 -11.47
C LEU A 121 7.26 16.83 -10.24
N LEU A 122 6.03 16.49 -9.79
CA LEU A 122 5.38 17.14 -8.64
C LEU A 122 5.92 16.68 -7.28
N GLN A 123 6.76 15.64 -7.24
CA GLN A 123 7.38 15.19 -5.99
C GLN A 123 8.72 15.88 -5.69
N GLU A 124 9.29 16.67 -6.62
CA GLU A 124 10.61 17.27 -6.39
C GLU A 124 10.61 18.47 -5.42
N GLU A 125 9.46 19.06 -5.07
CA GLU A 125 9.42 20.15 -4.08
C GLU A 125 8.85 19.77 -2.70
N ASP A 126 8.08 18.68 -2.57
CA ASP A 126 7.45 18.27 -1.29
C ASP A 126 7.67 16.80 -0.89
N ALA A 127 8.63 16.09 -1.50
CA ALA A 127 9.07 14.81 -0.96
C ALA A 127 10.03 15.02 0.21
N GLU A 128 9.51 15.50 1.35
CA GLU A 128 10.08 15.02 2.59
C GLU A 128 10.02 13.49 2.53
N GLU A 129 11.19 12.86 2.67
CA GLU A 129 11.31 11.43 2.90
C GLU A 129 10.16 10.98 3.80
N ILE A 130 9.32 10.06 3.33
CA ILE A 130 8.55 9.22 4.24
C ILE A 130 9.57 8.29 4.90
N SER A 131 10.44 8.87 5.72
CA SER A 131 11.18 8.21 6.76
C SER A 131 10.13 7.65 7.68
N SER A 132 10.18 6.35 7.91
CA SER A 132 9.36 5.63 8.87
C SER A 132 9.74 6.03 10.31
N GLY A 133 9.59 7.30 10.63
CA GLY A 133 9.58 7.87 11.97
C GLY A 133 8.14 8.26 12.31
N ASN A 134 7.73 8.06 13.57
CA ASN A 134 6.41 8.43 14.06
C ASN A 134 6.12 9.93 13.83
N ILE A 135 5.25 10.26 12.88
CA ILE A 135 4.78 11.64 12.67
C ILE A 135 3.31 11.72 13.08
N VAL A 136 3.04 12.57 14.08
CA VAL A 136 1.69 13.02 14.47
C VAL A 136 1.13 13.84 13.31
N PRO A 137 -0.14 13.69 12.90
CA PRO A 137 -0.68 14.44 11.77
C PRO A 137 -0.61 15.95 12.03
N ASP A 138 0.05 16.69 11.13
CA ASP A 138 0.07 18.17 11.15
C ASP A 138 -1.35 18.69 10.85
N PRO A 139 -1.93 19.56 11.70
CA PRO A 139 -3.24 20.14 11.47
C PRO A 139 -3.30 21.13 10.29
N ASN A 140 -2.17 21.44 9.63
CA ASN A 140 -2.10 22.40 8.51
C ASN A 140 -2.02 21.75 7.12
N ILE A 141 -2.35 20.47 6.97
CA ILE A 141 -2.43 19.83 5.65
C ILE A 141 -3.59 20.46 4.87
N GLU A 142 -3.24 21.31 3.91
CA GLU A 142 -4.17 21.86 2.91
C GLU A 142 -4.53 20.73 1.94
N TYR A 143 -5.78 20.27 2.02
CA TYR A 143 -6.27 19.18 1.17
C TYR A 143 -6.33 19.63 -0.29
N ASP A 144 -5.84 18.78 -1.20
CA ASP A 144 -5.92 18.89 -2.67
C ASP A 144 -7.37 18.98 -3.22
N ASP A 145 -8.39 18.87 -2.35
CA ASP A 145 -9.81 18.97 -2.68
C ASP A 145 -10.31 20.43 -2.79
N LEU A 146 -9.41 21.41 -2.91
CA LEU A 146 -9.84 22.78 -3.15
C LEU A 146 -10.44 22.93 -4.56
N PRO A 147 -11.63 23.56 -4.68
CA PRO A 147 -12.31 23.70 -5.95
C PRO A 147 -11.47 24.53 -6.93
N TYR A 148 -11.33 24.00 -8.15
CA TYR A 148 -10.68 24.64 -9.30
C TYR A 148 -11.18 26.08 -9.47
N ASP A 149 -10.33 27.07 -9.21
CA ASP A 149 -10.59 28.47 -9.53
C ASP A 149 -10.11 28.78 -10.96
N PRO A 150 -11.02 28.98 -11.93
CA PRO A 150 -10.67 29.28 -13.31
C PRO A 150 -9.98 30.64 -13.52
N ASN A 151 -9.90 31.50 -12.50
CA ASN A 151 -9.25 32.81 -12.59
C ASN A 151 -7.89 32.87 -11.84
N ALA A 152 -7.41 31.75 -11.31
CA ALA A 152 -6.14 31.72 -10.58
C ALA A 152 -4.96 31.97 -11.52
N ASN A 153 -4.23 33.07 -11.34
CA ASN A 153 -3.07 33.43 -12.19
C ASN A 153 -1.72 33.04 -11.57
N GLY A 154 -1.72 32.07 -10.64
CA GLY A 154 -0.53 31.64 -9.91
C GLY A 154 0.44 30.80 -10.74
N LYS A 155 1.70 30.71 -10.29
CA LYS A 155 2.74 29.88 -10.93
C LYS A 155 2.29 28.42 -11.11
N ASN A 156 1.61 27.87 -10.11
CA ASN A 156 1.08 26.51 -10.13
C ASN A 156 -0.03 26.33 -11.18
N HIS A 157 -0.88 27.34 -11.39
CA HIS A 157 -1.91 27.32 -12.44
C HIS A 157 -1.29 27.34 -13.85
N ILE A 158 -0.28 28.19 -14.07
CA ILE A 158 0.43 28.25 -15.36
C ILE A 158 1.15 26.91 -15.64
N LEU A 159 1.74 26.30 -14.61
CA LEU A 159 2.36 24.98 -14.73
C LEU A 159 1.31 23.91 -15.06
N HIS A 160 0.17 23.92 -14.37
CA HIS A 160 -0.95 23.01 -14.62
C HIS A 160 -1.49 23.14 -16.06
N LEU A 161 -1.69 24.37 -16.57
CA LEU A 161 -2.12 24.60 -17.95
C LEU A 161 -1.10 24.08 -18.98
N LYS A 162 0.19 24.29 -18.74
CA LYS A 162 1.26 23.73 -19.60
C LYS A 162 1.20 22.20 -19.61
N ASN A 163 1.00 21.58 -18.45
CA ASN A 163 0.87 20.13 -18.33
C ASN A 163 -0.37 19.60 -19.08
N LEU A 164 -1.53 20.24 -18.92
CA LEU A 164 -2.75 19.90 -19.65
C LEU A 164 -2.56 20.01 -21.17
N SER A 165 -1.89 21.07 -21.63
CA SER A 165 -1.60 21.25 -23.06
C SER A 165 -0.70 20.15 -23.63
N MET A 166 0.30 19.72 -22.86
CA MET A 166 1.22 18.64 -23.24
C MET A 166 0.50 17.28 -23.29
N VAL A 167 -0.32 16.96 -22.28
CA VAL A 167 -1.10 15.73 -22.25
C VAL A 167 -2.05 15.68 -23.45
N ARG A 168 -2.71 16.79 -23.75
CA ARG A 168 -3.59 16.90 -24.93
C ARG A 168 -2.84 16.63 -26.23
N MET A 169 -1.66 17.23 -26.41
CA MET A 169 -0.82 17.00 -27.60
C MET A 169 -0.42 15.52 -27.76
N ILE A 170 -0.06 14.85 -26.66
CA ILE A 170 0.29 13.42 -26.69
C ILE A 170 -0.94 12.58 -27.06
N MET A 171 -2.10 12.85 -26.46
CA MET A 171 -3.34 12.13 -26.78
C MET A 171 -3.76 12.33 -28.25
N GLU A 172 -3.57 13.53 -28.80
CA GLU A 172 -3.82 13.83 -30.21
C GLU A 172 -2.85 13.08 -31.13
N ASN A 173 -1.55 13.08 -30.82
CA ASN A 173 -0.52 12.39 -31.61
C ASN A 173 -0.69 10.86 -31.61
N LEU A 174 -1.14 10.29 -30.49
CA LEU A 174 -1.45 8.87 -30.38
C LEU A 174 -2.82 8.52 -30.99
N GLY A 175 -3.58 9.51 -31.46
CA GLY A 175 -4.91 9.33 -32.03
C GLY A 175 -5.97 8.91 -31.02
N TRP A 176 -5.72 9.10 -29.72
CA TRP A 176 -6.67 8.77 -28.64
C TRP A 176 -7.80 9.79 -28.52
N THR A 177 -7.63 10.98 -29.11
CA THR A 177 -8.70 11.98 -29.26
C THR A 177 -9.49 11.81 -30.55
N ASN A 178 -9.10 10.88 -31.43
CA ASN A 178 -9.85 10.65 -32.66
C ASN A 178 -11.21 10.06 -32.30
N PRO A 179 -12.33 10.65 -32.78
CA PRO A 179 -13.64 10.07 -32.58
C PRO A 179 -13.62 8.65 -33.16
N GLN A 180 -14.04 7.67 -32.37
CA GLN A 180 -14.21 6.31 -32.88
C GLN A 180 -15.13 6.39 -34.09
N LYS A 181 -14.67 5.86 -35.23
CA LYS A 181 -15.56 5.60 -36.37
C LYS A 181 -16.60 4.62 -35.85
N THR A 182 -17.79 5.11 -35.53
CA THR A 182 -18.93 4.28 -35.20
C THR A 182 -19.30 3.50 -36.46
N THR A 183 -18.62 2.38 -36.69
CA THR A 183 -19.31 1.25 -37.30
C THR A 183 -20.45 0.91 -36.35
N PRO A 184 -21.69 0.71 -36.83
CA PRO A 184 -22.75 0.22 -35.98
C PRO A 184 -22.37 -1.20 -35.56
N ILE A 185 -21.67 -1.29 -34.44
CA ILE A 185 -21.47 -2.53 -33.73
C ILE A 185 -22.88 -2.86 -33.25
N ASN A 186 -23.50 -3.89 -33.84
CA ASN A 186 -24.60 -4.61 -33.21
C ASN A 186 -24.03 -5.17 -31.90
N GLY A 187 -24.05 -4.35 -30.86
CA GLY A 187 -23.44 -4.64 -29.58
C GLY A 187 -24.15 -5.79 -28.87
N PRO A 188 -23.44 -6.59 -28.07
CA PRO A 188 -24.07 -7.53 -27.18
C PRO A 188 -24.94 -6.74 -26.19
N ASN A 189 -26.23 -7.10 -26.15
CA ASN A 189 -27.29 -6.61 -25.26
C ASN A 189 -26.84 -5.55 -24.23
N ILE A 190 -27.07 -4.28 -24.57
CA ILE A 190 -27.03 -3.17 -23.60
C ILE A 190 -27.92 -3.58 -22.43
N PHE A 191 -27.33 -3.77 -21.26
CA PHE A 191 -28.07 -4.03 -20.03
C PHE A 191 -29.05 -2.87 -19.81
N LYS A 192 -30.35 -3.18 -19.88
CA LYS A 192 -31.42 -2.26 -19.49
C LYS A 192 -31.90 -2.73 -18.11
N PRO A 193 -31.78 -1.91 -17.05
CA PRO A 193 -32.34 -2.26 -15.76
C PRO A 193 -33.86 -2.40 -15.89
N ASP A 194 -34.43 -3.42 -15.25
CA ASP A 194 -35.88 -3.69 -15.28
C ASP A 194 -36.70 -2.54 -14.64
N LEU A 195 -36.06 -1.74 -13.79
CA LEU A 195 -36.65 -0.60 -13.09
C LEU A 195 -35.71 0.61 -13.17
N ILE A 196 -36.23 1.71 -13.70
CA ILE A 196 -35.59 3.02 -13.66
C ILE A 196 -36.41 3.84 -12.67
N LEU A 197 -35.91 3.97 -11.44
CA LEU A 197 -36.54 4.76 -10.38
C LEU A 197 -35.77 6.08 -10.21
N SER A 198 -36.52 7.17 -10.01
CA SER A 198 -35.92 8.46 -9.64
C SER A 198 -35.42 8.43 -8.19
N GLY A 199 -34.48 9.31 -7.80
CA GLY A 199 -33.90 9.35 -6.45
C GLY A 199 -34.91 9.30 -5.27
N PRO A 200 -36.09 9.95 -5.33
CA PRO A 200 -37.10 9.82 -4.28
C PRO A 200 -37.92 8.51 -4.30
N GLN A 201 -37.73 7.65 -5.31
CA GLN A 201 -38.43 6.38 -5.48
C GLN A 201 -37.55 5.16 -5.15
N TRP A 202 -36.30 5.39 -4.73
CA TRP A 202 -35.40 4.40 -4.14
C TRP A 202 -35.55 4.33 -2.62
#